data_AF-A0A7S2VZY6-F1
#
_entry.id   AF-A0A7S2VZY6-F1
#
_cell.length_a   1.000
_cell.length_b   1.000
_cell.length_c   1.000
_cell.angle_alpha   90.00
_cell.angle_beta   90.00
_cell.angle_gamma   90.00
#
_symmetry.space_group_name_H-M   'P 1'
#
loop_
_entity.id
_entity.type
_entity.pdbx_description
1 polymer ?
#
loop_
_entity_poly.entity_id
_entity_poly.type
_entity_poly.pdbx_seq_one_letter_code
_entity_poly.pdbx_strand_id
1 'polypeptide(L)'
;MCGNFGLLALVAGAQDAEQILEVLRQMGAVTELRGALGGGLAAVSCSMPAAGAPRNVTVKRARLVARKRAILSEDLVGAIKDHVLRVVSTATPCGLPCSTSSSSEVAIALLGHTRYPTSSRNITRELHPHEWQPPRWESGTWFPAPAAAPADGAVGICIDPAASARAMELARGKALVGITITHNGDFEEYELFGQRVSNQVLGRWLERVLHTASPTSGDSPKIAGLLELLVTKGRWAAAVRSAWCSTIASCMGDVAGGDGSLTRDSPDTGPTPVWCNRIGRRFEEQYSSMDADQVEASLVADILARKGDWAEEAEVRSWTENEVGDFIHQVLWNFNHADVYSALCEFMIKAHGSFGVQASSAMEPNTVAIAAKGQTMRVAVDAKARLVLYGSEGSAIHVSSEPGSVGNGQRLHVMRLDSIQGEVVEIHVASDQQAPAMTDGDTPTAQQLRPRVMDPERVVWPGGCISLRAFNVASRCAIPSHKLLHEHLEASPRRAPRLPDHGGGGFFSRFRSTFFADGAPDAVARDLQRIPDVLGRITSKWRVGLSAIGSKNLRTAAKFSAKLREAMDHDPKG
;
A
#
# COMPACT_ATOMS: atom_id res chain seq x y z
N MET A 1 -8.09 1.09 -17.64
CA MET A 1 -8.06 1.02 -16.17
C MET A 1 -6.65 0.76 -15.72
N CYS A 2 -6.04 1.71 -14.99
CA CYS A 2 -4.72 1.58 -14.33
C CYS A 2 -4.66 0.37 -13.41
N GLY A 3 -3.45 -0.11 -13.15
CA GLY A 3 -3.24 -1.35 -12.42
C GLY A 3 -2.15 -1.24 -11.38
N ASN A 4 -2.52 -1.48 -10.13
CA ASN A 4 -1.57 -1.64 -9.02
C ASN A 4 -1.03 -3.06 -9.02
N PHE A 5 0.24 -3.22 -8.69
CA PHE A 5 0.90 -4.52 -8.52
C PHE A 5 2.07 -4.35 -7.57
N GLY A 6 2.45 -5.39 -6.84
CA GLY A 6 3.56 -5.31 -5.92
C GLY A 6 3.72 -6.55 -5.08
N LEU A 7 4.75 -6.55 -4.24
CA LEU A 7 5.01 -7.64 -3.32
C LEU A 7 5.66 -7.17 -2.03
N LEU A 8 5.63 -8.01 -1.02
CA LEU A 8 6.32 -7.87 0.26
C LEU A 8 7.07 -9.18 0.53
N ALA A 9 8.36 -9.11 0.84
CA ALA A 9 9.21 -10.29 0.98
C ALA A 9 10.24 -10.15 2.10
N LEU A 10 10.66 -11.29 2.66
CA LEU A 10 11.88 -11.43 3.44
C LEU A 10 12.96 -12.07 2.56
N VAL A 11 14.08 -11.37 2.40
CA VAL A 11 15.14 -11.70 1.44
C VAL A 11 16.42 -12.03 2.20
N ALA A 12 16.95 -13.24 2.04
CA ALA A 12 18.15 -13.69 2.76
C ALA A 12 19.44 -13.55 1.92
N GLY A 13 19.32 -13.35 0.61
CA GLY A 13 20.50 -13.22 -0.26
C GLY A 13 20.18 -12.75 -1.68
N ALA A 14 21.24 -12.58 -2.48
CA ALA A 14 21.13 -12.05 -3.84
C ALA A 14 20.24 -12.91 -4.76
N GLN A 15 20.24 -14.23 -4.58
CA GLN A 15 19.40 -15.14 -5.37
C GLN A 15 17.90 -14.89 -5.11
N ASP A 16 17.51 -14.77 -3.84
CA ASP A 16 16.14 -14.41 -3.45
C ASP A 16 15.76 -13.04 -4.03
N ALA A 17 16.70 -12.08 -3.98
CA ALA A 17 16.50 -10.75 -4.53
C ALA A 17 16.24 -10.77 -6.05
N GLU A 18 16.97 -11.60 -6.80
CA GLU A 18 16.72 -11.78 -8.23
C GLU A 18 15.38 -12.48 -8.49
N GLN A 19 15.02 -13.46 -7.68
CA GLN A 19 13.75 -14.16 -7.77
C GLN A 19 12.57 -13.21 -7.57
N ILE A 20 12.58 -12.37 -6.53
CA ILE A 20 11.48 -11.41 -6.31
C ILE A 20 11.40 -10.34 -7.40
N LEU A 21 12.53 -9.92 -7.97
CA LEU A 21 12.55 -8.97 -9.09
C LEU A 21 11.96 -9.60 -10.36
N GLU A 22 12.21 -10.88 -10.59
CA GLU A 22 11.61 -11.64 -11.69
C GLU A 22 10.10 -11.81 -11.50
N VAL A 23 9.65 -12.18 -10.30
CA VAL A 23 8.22 -12.22 -9.95
C VAL A 23 7.57 -10.87 -10.24
N LEU A 24 8.16 -9.79 -9.72
CA LEU A 24 7.64 -8.44 -9.92
C LEU A 24 7.57 -8.04 -11.41
N ARG A 25 8.58 -8.42 -12.20
CA ARG A 25 8.59 -8.20 -13.66
C ARG A 25 7.42 -8.90 -14.33
N GLN A 26 7.14 -10.15 -13.96
CA GLN A 26 5.99 -10.91 -14.46
C GLN A 26 4.66 -10.28 -14.04
N MET A 27 4.53 -9.84 -12.77
CA MET A 27 3.34 -9.12 -12.30
C MET A 27 3.10 -7.86 -13.12
N GLY A 28 4.14 -7.07 -13.36
CA GLY A 28 4.09 -5.88 -14.20
C GLY A 28 3.72 -6.20 -15.64
N ALA A 29 4.29 -7.26 -16.23
CA ALA A 29 3.99 -7.71 -17.59
C ALA A 29 2.52 -8.12 -17.77
N VAL A 30 1.96 -8.83 -16.80
CA VAL A 30 0.53 -9.16 -16.79
C VAL A 30 -0.31 -7.89 -16.64
N THR A 31 0.11 -7.01 -15.74
CA THR A 31 -0.63 -5.78 -15.43
C THR A 31 -0.59 -4.79 -16.60
N GLU A 32 0.42 -4.77 -17.46
CA GLU A 32 0.53 -3.85 -18.61
C GLU A 32 -0.25 -4.29 -19.86
N LEU A 33 -0.78 -5.52 -19.90
CA LEU A 33 -1.46 -6.11 -21.08
C LEU A 33 -2.61 -5.26 -21.62
N ARG A 34 -3.15 -4.32 -20.82
CA ARG A 34 -4.23 -3.43 -21.26
C ARG A 34 -3.69 -2.19 -22.03
N GLY A 35 -2.38 -2.14 -22.36
CA GLY A 35 -1.68 -1.02 -23.02
C GLY A 35 -1.07 0.08 -22.13
N ALA A 36 -0.13 -0.23 -21.24
CA ALA A 36 0.50 0.79 -20.36
C ALA A 36 1.28 1.87 -21.14
N LEU A 37 1.09 3.15 -20.80
CA LEU A 37 1.84 4.29 -21.38
C LEU A 37 2.90 4.87 -20.45
N GLY A 38 2.86 4.50 -19.17
CA GLY A 38 3.81 4.92 -18.17
C GLY A 38 3.47 4.29 -16.85
N GLY A 39 4.35 4.44 -15.87
CA GLY A 39 4.14 3.87 -14.56
C GLY A 39 5.31 4.18 -13.65
N GLY A 40 5.34 3.50 -12.52
CA GLY A 40 6.46 3.57 -11.63
C GLY A 40 6.46 2.45 -10.61
N LEU A 41 7.55 2.43 -9.86
CA LEU A 41 7.86 1.41 -8.89
C LEU A 41 8.60 2.06 -7.72
N ALA A 42 8.22 1.69 -6.51
CA ALA A 42 8.94 1.99 -5.29
C ALA A 42 9.50 0.71 -4.67
N ALA A 43 10.66 0.82 -4.04
CA ALA A 43 11.20 -0.15 -3.11
C ALA A 43 11.43 0.54 -1.76
N VAL A 44 10.79 0.03 -0.72
CA VAL A 44 11.06 0.37 0.68
C VAL A 44 11.73 -0.85 1.29
N SER A 45 13.00 -0.71 1.68
CA SER A 45 13.82 -1.84 2.13
C SER A 45 14.38 -1.56 3.51
N CYS A 46 14.42 -2.58 4.37
CA CYS A 46 15.01 -2.50 5.70
C CYS A 46 15.87 -3.72 5.97
N SER A 47 17.14 -3.50 6.30
CA SER A 47 17.95 -4.55 6.91
C SER A 47 17.35 -4.88 8.28
N MET A 48 17.21 -6.16 8.60
CA MET A 48 16.78 -6.63 9.90
C MET A 48 18.05 -7.03 10.68
N PRO A 49 18.73 -6.07 11.34
CA PRO A 49 19.92 -6.41 12.09
C PRO A 49 19.59 -7.29 13.30
N ALA A 50 20.61 -7.97 13.81
CA ALA A 50 20.54 -8.59 15.13
C ALA A 50 20.12 -7.57 16.20
N ALA A 51 19.54 -8.07 17.30
CA ALA A 51 19.07 -7.27 18.43
C ALA A 51 20.09 -6.18 18.82
N GLY A 52 19.63 -4.92 18.87
CA GLY A 52 20.43 -3.76 19.28
C GLY A 52 21.10 -2.95 18.16
N ALA A 53 21.22 -3.47 16.94
CA ALA A 53 21.81 -2.70 15.84
C ALA A 53 20.77 -1.79 15.14
N PRO A 54 21.21 -0.60 14.62
CA PRO A 54 20.31 0.33 13.97
C PRO A 54 19.76 -0.25 12.67
N ARG A 55 18.45 -0.10 12.46
CA ARG A 55 17.79 -0.46 11.20
C ARG A 55 18.27 0.46 10.08
N ASN A 56 18.78 -0.12 8.98
CA ASN A 56 19.09 0.64 7.78
C ASN A 56 17.88 0.60 6.85
N VAL A 57 17.07 1.65 6.90
CA VAL A 57 15.92 1.82 6.01
C VAL A 57 16.32 2.64 4.80
N THR A 58 15.93 2.18 3.62
CA THR A 58 16.14 2.89 2.37
C THR A 58 14.88 2.89 1.51
N VAL A 59 14.70 3.97 0.75
CA VAL A 59 13.58 4.12 -0.18
C VAL A 59 14.12 4.52 -1.55
N LYS A 60 13.74 3.76 -2.58
CA LYS A 60 14.04 4.09 -3.98
C LYS A 60 12.74 4.13 -4.77
N ARG A 61 12.61 5.14 -5.64
CA ARG A 61 11.50 5.25 -6.59
C ARG A 61 12.01 5.39 -8.01
N ALA A 62 11.26 4.83 -8.95
CA ALA A 62 11.44 4.97 -10.39
C ALA A 62 10.10 5.30 -11.03
N ARG A 63 10.09 6.26 -11.96
CA ARG A 63 8.91 6.69 -12.72
C ARG A 63 9.30 6.85 -14.17
N LEU A 64 8.62 6.14 -15.06
CA LEU A 64 9.00 6.04 -16.47
C LEU A 64 7.78 6.19 -17.37
N VAL A 65 7.92 6.99 -18.43
CA VAL A 65 7.00 6.99 -19.56
C VAL A 65 7.44 5.87 -20.50
N ALA A 66 6.50 5.01 -20.91
CA ALA A 66 6.81 3.88 -21.77
C ALA A 66 7.36 4.37 -23.10
N ARG A 67 8.52 3.84 -23.50
CA ARG A 67 9.06 4.07 -24.84
C ARG A 67 8.21 3.30 -25.85
N LYS A 68 8.15 3.80 -27.09
CA LYS A 68 7.41 3.15 -28.16
C LYS A 68 7.91 1.71 -28.34
N ARG A 69 7.01 0.72 -28.12
CA ARG A 69 7.26 -0.73 -28.25
C ARG A 69 8.21 -1.33 -27.19
N ALA A 70 8.56 -0.59 -26.14
CA ALA A 70 9.28 -1.16 -25.01
C ALA A 70 8.31 -1.82 -24.03
N ILE A 71 8.78 -2.85 -23.32
CA ILE A 71 8.07 -3.50 -22.22
C ILE A 71 8.31 -2.65 -20.97
N LEU A 72 7.26 -2.03 -20.42
CA LEU A 72 7.41 -1.05 -19.35
C LEU A 72 7.87 -1.73 -18.06
N SER A 73 7.37 -2.94 -17.78
CA SER A 73 7.75 -3.69 -16.58
C SER A 73 9.25 -3.99 -16.52
N GLU A 74 9.89 -4.29 -17.65
CA GLU A 74 11.34 -4.51 -17.75
C GLU A 74 12.12 -3.24 -17.41
N ASP A 75 11.75 -2.11 -18.02
CA ASP A 75 12.38 -0.81 -17.77
C ASP A 75 12.22 -0.39 -16.29
N LEU A 76 11.05 -0.63 -15.69
CA LEU A 76 10.78 -0.31 -14.28
C LEU A 76 11.58 -1.17 -13.31
N VAL A 77 11.61 -2.49 -13.51
CA VAL A 77 12.40 -3.40 -12.67
C VAL A 77 13.89 -3.11 -12.82
N GLY A 78 14.37 -2.87 -14.05
CA GLY A 78 15.74 -2.46 -14.30
C GLY A 78 16.15 -1.20 -13.53
N ALA A 79 15.25 -0.23 -13.40
CA ALA A 79 15.52 1.02 -12.69
C ALA A 79 15.67 0.88 -11.16
N ILE A 80 15.15 -0.19 -10.55
CA ILE A 80 15.29 -0.46 -9.11
C ILE A 80 16.23 -1.64 -8.78
N LYS A 81 16.57 -2.48 -9.77
CA LYS A 81 17.33 -3.72 -9.60
C LYS A 81 18.60 -3.51 -8.79
N ASP A 82 19.44 -2.55 -9.20
CA ASP A 82 20.71 -2.30 -8.52
C ASP A 82 20.52 -1.83 -7.07
N HIS A 83 19.42 -1.14 -6.77
CA HIS A 83 19.14 -0.73 -5.40
C HIS A 83 18.78 -1.93 -4.53
N VAL A 84 17.86 -2.79 -5.00
CA VAL A 84 17.45 -4.01 -4.29
C VAL A 84 18.65 -4.93 -4.06
N LEU A 85 19.43 -5.20 -5.11
CA LEU A 85 20.64 -6.04 -5.00
C LEU A 85 21.68 -5.45 -4.04
N ARG A 86 21.91 -4.13 -4.09
CA ARG A 86 22.85 -3.47 -3.17
C ARG A 86 22.41 -3.64 -1.72
N VAL A 87 21.16 -3.33 -1.39
CA VAL A 87 20.67 -3.42 0.00
C VAL A 87 20.86 -4.83 0.56
N VAL A 88 20.50 -5.85 -0.23
CA VAL A 88 20.65 -7.25 0.14
C VAL A 88 22.12 -7.66 0.28
N SER A 89 22.98 -7.23 -0.66
CA SER A 89 24.43 -7.50 -0.57
C SER A 89 25.10 -6.85 0.62
N THR A 90 24.67 -5.64 1.01
CA THR A 90 25.23 -4.91 2.17
C THR A 90 24.72 -5.44 3.50
N ALA A 91 23.57 -6.12 3.50
CA ALA A 91 23.07 -6.83 4.68
C ALA A 91 23.82 -8.14 4.90
N THR A 92 24.37 -8.75 3.85
CA THR A 92 25.14 -9.99 3.99
C THR A 92 26.50 -9.66 4.63
N PRO A 93 26.87 -10.28 5.77
CA PRO A 93 28.15 -10.04 6.42
C PRO A 93 29.30 -10.19 5.43
N CYS A 94 30.29 -9.30 5.51
CA CYS A 94 31.51 -9.39 4.70
C CYS A 94 32.04 -10.83 4.74
N GLY A 95 32.39 -11.41 3.58
CA GLY A 95 32.72 -12.83 3.38
C GLY A 95 33.93 -13.37 4.15
N LEU A 96 34.28 -12.75 5.27
CA LEU A 96 35.09 -13.34 6.31
C LEU A 96 34.32 -14.50 6.95
N PRO A 97 34.98 -15.63 7.24
CA PRO A 97 34.41 -16.75 7.96
C PRO A 97 34.23 -16.38 9.44
N CYS A 98 33.27 -15.50 9.73
CA CYS A 98 32.79 -15.22 11.07
C CYS A 98 31.86 -16.39 11.44
N SER A 99 32.30 -17.24 12.36
CA SER A 99 31.67 -18.52 12.72
C SER A 99 30.30 -18.42 13.42
N THR A 100 29.65 -17.26 13.40
CA THR A 100 28.30 -17.03 13.93
C THR A 100 27.38 -16.63 12.79
N SER A 101 26.85 -17.63 12.10
CA SER A 101 26.12 -17.56 10.83
C SER A 101 24.66 -17.10 10.96
N SER A 102 24.38 -15.93 11.54
CA SER A 102 23.06 -15.32 11.38
C SER A 102 23.00 -14.54 10.07
N SER A 103 22.42 -15.15 9.03
CA SER A 103 22.10 -14.43 7.80
C SER A 103 21.19 -13.26 8.13
N SER A 104 21.64 -12.02 7.89
CA SER A 104 20.80 -10.85 8.12
C SER A 104 19.78 -10.75 6.98
N GLU A 105 18.51 -10.94 7.33
CA GLU A 105 17.42 -10.84 6.38
C GLU A 105 17.10 -9.37 6.08
N VAL A 106 16.57 -9.12 4.90
CA VAL A 106 16.08 -7.80 4.48
C VAL A 106 14.58 -7.92 4.21
N ALA A 107 13.79 -7.08 4.87
CA ALA A 107 12.38 -6.89 4.50
C ALA A 107 12.30 -5.89 3.34
N ILE A 108 11.59 -6.24 2.26
CA ILE A 108 11.43 -5.39 1.09
C ILE A 108 9.96 -5.30 0.68
N ALA A 109 9.41 -4.10 0.69
CA ALA A 109 8.11 -3.77 0.12
C ALA A 109 8.29 -3.12 -1.27
N LEU A 110 7.70 -3.72 -2.31
CA LEU A 110 7.75 -3.24 -3.69
C LEU A 110 6.36 -2.80 -4.16
N LEU A 111 6.16 -1.50 -4.40
CA LEU A 111 4.88 -0.91 -4.79
C LEU A 111 4.93 -0.42 -6.23
N GLY A 112 4.21 -1.09 -7.11
CA GLY A 112 4.18 -0.85 -8.55
C GLY A 112 2.84 -0.38 -9.06
N HIS A 113 2.88 0.39 -10.13
CA HIS A 113 1.68 0.84 -10.82
C HIS A 113 1.92 1.06 -12.31
N THR A 114 0.98 0.60 -13.14
CA THR A 114 0.93 0.93 -14.57
C THR A 114 -0.27 1.82 -14.89
N ARG A 115 -0.01 2.88 -15.65
CA ARG A 115 -0.99 3.86 -16.10
C ARG A 115 -1.34 3.64 -17.56
N TYR A 116 -2.64 3.75 -17.85
CA TYR A 116 -3.19 3.63 -19.20
C TYR A 116 -3.43 4.98 -19.86
N PRO A 117 -3.61 5.01 -21.20
CA PRO A 117 -4.05 6.20 -21.89
C PRO A 117 -5.34 6.72 -21.27
N THR A 118 -5.23 7.88 -20.64
CA THR A 118 -6.33 8.67 -20.11
C THR A 118 -6.25 10.05 -20.75
N SER A 119 -7.28 10.89 -20.60
CA SER A 119 -7.31 12.24 -21.18
C SER A 119 -6.19 13.17 -20.66
N SER A 120 -5.62 12.83 -19.50
CA SER A 120 -4.50 13.55 -18.89
C SER A 120 -3.15 13.27 -19.56
N ARG A 121 -2.29 14.29 -19.62
CA ARG A 121 -0.94 14.18 -20.22
C ARG A 121 -0.07 13.19 -19.45
N ASN A 122 0.62 12.30 -20.17
CA ASN A 122 1.65 11.43 -19.61
C ASN A 122 2.92 12.23 -19.31
N ILE A 123 2.95 12.86 -18.15
CA ILE A 123 4.12 13.56 -17.64
C ILE A 123 4.64 12.76 -16.45
N THR A 124 5.94 12.48 -16.42
CA THR A 124 6.60 11.64 -15.40
C THR A 124 6.23 12.05 -13.96
N ARG A 125 6.03 13.34 -13.73
CA ARG A 125 5.67 13.89 -12.42
C ARG A 125 4.33 13.34 -11.91
N GLU A 126 3.36 13.14 -12.82
CA GLU A 126 2.00 12.64 -12.54
C GLU A 126 1.93 11.10 -12.58
N LEU A 127 3.06 10.41 -12.71
CA LEU A 127 3.11 8.95 -12.60
C LEU A 127 3.31 8.55 -11.15
N HIS A 128 2.64 7.48 -10.76
CA HIS A 128 2.94 6.74 -9.53
C HIS A 128 4.37 6.22 -9.51
N PRO A 129 4.92 5.89 -8.33
CA PRO A 129 4.35 6.11 -6.99
C PRO A 129 4.40 7.59 -6.58
N HIS A 130 3.42 8.02 -5.79
CA HIS A 130 3.32 9.38 -5.28
C HIS A 130 3.71 9.46 -3.80
N GLU A 131 4.23 10.62 -3.42
CA GLU A 131 4.55 11.04 -2.06
C GLU A 131 4.13 12.51 -1.96
N TRP A 132 3.81 13.00 -0.75
CA TRP A 132 3.65 14.44 -0.55
C TRP A 132 4.99 15.13 -0.34
N GLN A 133 5.78 14.57 0.59
CA GLN A 133 7.14 14.97 0.87
C GLN A 133 8.10 13.81 0.55
N PRO A 134 9.31 14.10 0.06
CA PRO A 134 10.32 13.06 -0.12
C PRO A 134 10.72 12.43 1.22
N PRO A 135 11.16 11.15 1.22
CA PRO A 135 11.73 10.53 2.39
C PRO A 135 12.84 11.38 2.98
N ARG A 136 12.78 11.60 4.29
CA ARG A 136 13.71 12.47 5.02
C ARG A 136 14.02 11.86 6.37
N TRP A 137 15.21 12.16 6.88
CA TRP A 137 15.56 11.74 8.22
C TRP A 137 15.03 12.75 9.24
N GLU A 138 14.28 12.26 10.22
CA GLU A 138 13.80 13.03 11.37
C GLU A 138 14.48 12.54 12.66
N SER A 139 14.94 13.47 13.49
CA SER A 139 15.48 13.20 14.82
C SER A 139 14.35 13.21 15.86
N GLY A 140 14.55 12.54 17.00
CA GLY A 140 13.54 12.47 18.06
C GLY A 140 12.32 11.65 17.65
N THR A 141 12.50 10.73 16.70
CA THR A 141 11.44 9.78 16.34
C THR A 141 11.53 8.59 17.27
N TRP A 142 10.37 8.13 17.71
CA TRP A 142 10.22 6.97 18.58
C TRP A 142 9.82 5.76 17.75
N PHE A 143 10.48 4.64 18.00
CA PHE A 143 10.19 3.38 17.34
C PHE A 143 10.36 2.23 18.33
N PRO A 144 9.73 1.08 18.09
CA PRO A 144 10.03 -0.17 18.78
C PRO A 144 11.53 -0.34 19.07
N ALA A 145 11.96 -0.34 20.34
CA ALA A 145 13.32 -0.76 20.62
C ALA A 145 13.49 -2.19 20.11
N PRO A 146 14.65 -2.51 19.53
CA PRO A 146 14.97 -3.92 19.31
C PRO A 146 14.93 -4.60 20.68
N ALA A 147 14.17 -5.69 20.80
CA ALA A 147 14.11 -6.46 22.04
C ALA A 147 15.55 -6.72 22.51
N ALA A 148 15.90 -6.25 23.71
CA ALA A 148 17.20 -6.54 24.28
C ALA A 148 17.38 -8.05 24.29
N ALA A 149 18.51 -8.55 23.78
CA ALA A 149 18.81 -9.96 23.90
C ALA A 149 18.72 -10.32 25.39
N PRO A 150 17.95 -11.35 25.78
CA PRO A 150 17.81 -11.70 27.19
C PRO A 150 19.20 -11.95 27.77
N ALA A 151 19.52 -11.25 28.86
CA ALA A 151 20.88 -11.18 29.40
C ALA A 151 21.45 -12.55 29.85
N ASP A 152 20.60 -13.58 30.03
CA ASP A 152 21.00 -14.85 30.64
C ASP A 152 20.31 -16.08 30.02
N GLY A 153 20.29 -16.22 28.69
CA GLY A 153 19.86 -17.48 28.03
C GLY A 153 18.45 -17.97 28.38
N ALA A 154 17.61 -17.11 28.97
CA ALA A 154 16.27 -17.45 29.40
C ALA A 154 15.36 -17.56 28.18
N VAL A 155 14.92 -18.79 27.91
CA VAL A 155 13.95 -19.12 26.87
C VAL A 155 12.56 -18.70 27.33
N GLY A 156 11.95 -17.79 26.57
CA GLY A 156 10.49 -17.70 26.40
C GLY A 156 9.72 -16.92 27.47
N ILE A 157 9.33 -15.68 27.14
CA ILE A 157 8.09 -15.10 27.65
C ILE A 157 7.23 -14.74 26.45
N CYS A 158 6.09 -15.44 26.34
CA CYS A 158 5.02 -15.13 25.38
C CYS A 158 4.53 -13.71 25.65
N ILE A 159 4.76 -12.81 24.69
CA ILE A 159 4.18 -11.47 24.75
C ILE A 159 2.77 -11.57 24.17
N ASP A 160 1.77 -11.56 25.05
CA ASP A 160 0.38 -11.27 24.70
C ASP A 160 0.36 -9.95 23.88
N PRO A 161 -0.25 -9.90 22.69
CA PRO A 161 -0.38 -8.66 21.91
C PRO A 161 -0.97 -7.47 22.71
N ALA A 162 -1.84 -7.75 23.69
CA ALA A 162 -2.39 -6.74 24.60
C ALA A 162 -1.37 -6.28 25.67
N ALA A 163 -0.39 -7.12 26.03
CA ALA A 163 0.73 -6.78 26.91
C ALA A 163 1.90 -6.13 26.12
N SER A 164 2.08 -6.46 24.84
CA SER A 164 3.07 -5.84 23.94
C SER A 164 2.79 -4.36 23.70
N ALA A 165 1.54 -3.93 23.82
CA ALA A 165 1.19 -2.52 23.74
C ALA A 165 1.68 -1.71 24.96
N ARG A 166 2.00 -2.36 26.09
CA ARG A 166 2.28 -1.68 27.38
C ARG A 166 3.76 -1.63 27.76
N ALA A 167 4.62 -2.47 27.20
CA ALA A 167 6.04 -2.52 27.55
C ALA A 167 6.99 -2.66 26.34
N MET A 168 6.60 -2.14 25.17
CA MET A 168 7.62 -1.84 24.15
C MET A 168 8.42 -0.65 24.66
N GLU A 169 9.61 -0.94 25.19
CA GLU A 169 10.63 0.09 25.36
C GLU A 169 10.77 0.79 24.01
N LEU A 170 10.33 2.04 23.92
CA LEU A 170 10.42 2.78 22.67
C LEU A 170 11.81 3.39 22.63
N ALA A 171 12.58 3.08 21.59
CA ALA A 171 13.84 3.73 21.34
C ALA A 171 13.59 5.09 20.68
N ARG A 172 14.22 6.12 21.24
CA ARG A 172 14.29 7.45 20.64
C ARG A 172 15.51 7.54 19.74
N GLY A 173 15.33 7.97 18.49
CA GLY A 173 16.46 8.09 17.57
C GLY A 173 16.18 8.92 16.33
N LYS A 174 17.05 8.73 15.35
CA LYS A 174 16.91 9.29 14.01
C LYS A 174 16.33 8.21 13.10
N ALA A 175 15.19 8.48 12.47
CA ALA A 175 14.50 7.53 11.61
C ALA A 175 14.21 8.14 10.24
N LEU A 176 14.14 7.28 9.21
CA LEU A 176 13.72 7.71 7.89
C LEU A 176 12.18 7.73 7.88
N VAL A 177 11.60 8.91 7.68
CA VAL A 177 10.15 9.08 7.55
C VAL A 177 9.81 9.32 6.09
N GLY A 178 8.63 8.88 5.67
CA GLY A 178 8.08 9.13 4.35
C GLY A 178 7.04 8.11 3.97
N ILE A 179 5.95 8.58 3.35
CA ILE A 179 4.85 7.75 2.88
C ILE A 179 4.90 7.63 1.36
N THR A 180 4.87 6.40 0.88
CA THR A 180 4.83 6.09 -0.55
C THR A 180 3.53 5.39 -0.88
N ILE A 181 2.82 5.87 -1.91
CA ILE A 181 1.59 5.26 -2.37
C ILE A 181 1.55 4.94 -3.86
N THR A 182 0.77 3.93 -4.21
CA THR A 182 0.18 3.75 -5.53
C THR A 182 -1.34 3.69 -5.38
N HIS A 183 -2.07 4.11 -6.40
CA HIS A 183 -3.51 3.86 -6.43
C HIS A 183 -3.97 3.56 -7.85
N ASN A 184 -5.16 2.98 -7.99
CA ASN A 184 -5.88 2.87 -9.26
C ASN A 184 -7.30 3.39 -9.05
N GLY A 185 -7.95 3.82 -10.12
CA GLY A 185 -9.26 4.47 -10.04
C GLY A 185 -9.15 5.96 -9.73
N ASP A 186 -10.27 6.56 -9.33
CA ASP A 186 -10.42 8.00 -9.17
C ASP A 186 -10.84 8.31 -7.72
N PHE A 187 -9.99 9.06 -7.01
CA PHE A 187 -10.34 9.72 -5.76
C PHE A 187 -10.94 11.09 -6.11
N GLU A 188 -12.12 11.42 -5.60
CA GLU A 188 -12.88 12.59 -6.06
C GLU A 188 -12.98 13.68 -4.98
N GLU A 189 -13.41 13.26 -3.79
CA GLU A 189 -13.72 14.15 -2.67
C GLU A 189 -13.28 13.51 -1.34
N TYR A 190 -13.11 14.34 -0.32
CA TYR A 190 -12.84 13.91 1.05
C TYR A 190 -13.79 14.60 2.02
N GLU A 191 -14.26 13.90 3.03
CA GLU A 191 -15.03 14.50 4.11
C GLU A 191 -14.10 15.18 5.12
N LEU A 192 -14.17 16.50 5.19
CA LEU A 192 -13.36 17.34 6.06
C LEU A 192 -14.27 18.36 6.76
N PHE A 193 -14.24 18.40 8.09
CA PHE A 193 -15.14 19.24 8.92
C PHE A 193 -16.63 19.05 8.58
N GLY A 194 -17.06 17.80 8.33
CA GLY A 194 -18.44 17.46 7.96
C GLY A 194 -18.85 17.92 6.55
N GLN A 195 -17.91 18.40 5.73
CA GLN A 195 -18.14 18.85 4.37
C GLN A 195 -17.38 17.99 3.38
N ARG A 196 -17.98 17.74 2.20
CA ARG A 196 -17.24 17.12 1.09
C ARG A 196 -16.42 18.16 0.37
N VAL A 197 -15.11 17.93 0.30
CA VAL A 197 -14.15 18.84 -0.30
C VAL A 197 -13.55 18.19 -1.54
N SER A 198 -13.53 18.91 -2.65
CA SER A 198 -12.89 18.43 -3.88
C SER A 198 -11.37 18.32 -3.71
N ASN A 199 -10.73 17.48 -4.52
CA ASN A 199 -9.26 17.34 -4.55
C ASN A 199 -8.48 18.65 -4.68
N GLN A 200 -9.03 19.63 -5.40
CA GLN A 200 -8.36 20.91 -5.59
C GLN A 200 -8.34 21.71 -4.28
N VAL A 201 -9.48 21.79 -3.59
CA VAL A 201 -9.60 22.48 -2.31
C VAL A 201 -8.79 21.74 -1.25
N LEU A 202 -8.90 20.42 -1.20
CA LEU A 202 -8.11 19.55 -0.32
C LEU A 202 -6.61 19.76 -0.52
N GLY A 203 -6.15 19.84 -1.77
CA GLY A 203 -4.75 20.10 -2.09
C GLY A 203 -4.25 21.41 -1.48
N ARG A 204 -5.01 22.49 -1.60
CA ARG A 204 -4.65 23.79 -0.99
C ARG A 204 -4.63 23.71 0.53
N TRP A 205 -5.56 22.95 1.11
CA TRP A 205 -5.65 22.81 2.56
C TRP A 205 -4.43 22.05 3.12
N LEU A 206 -4.08 20.94 2.47
CA LEU A 206 -2.89 20.17 2.79
C LEU A 206 -1.60 20.99 2.65
N GLU A 207 -1.53 21.94 1.71
CA GLU A 207 -0.34 22.80 1.58
C GLU A 207 -0.06 23.63 2.83
N ARG A 208 -1.13 24.13 3.49
CA ARG A 208 -1.04 24.93 4.72
C ARG A 208 -0.81 24.06 5.94
N VAL A 209 -1.57 22.96 6.04
CA VAL A 209 -1.39 22.00 7.15
C VAL A 209 0.02 21.40 7.14
N LEU A 210 0.51 20.98 5.97
CA LEU A 210 1.79 20.30 5.85
C LEU A 210 2.96 21.27 5.64
N HIS A 211 2.69 22.56 5.45
CA HIS A 211 3.69 23.60 5.14
C HIS A 211 4.56 23.19 3.95
N THR A 212 3.94 22.62 2.91
CA THR A 212 4.63 22.11 1.73
C THR A 212 3.71 22.17 0.52
N ALA A 213 4.20 22.79 -0.56
CA ALA A 213 3.47 22.90 -1.82
C ALA A 213 3.09 21.52 -2.39
N SER A 214 1.91 21.42 -2.99
CA SER A 214 1.43 20.17 -3.56
C SER A 214 2.37 19.73 -4.69
N PRO A 215 2.86 18.48 -4.67
CA PRO A 215 3.85 18.08 -5.63
C PRO A 215 3.24 17.90 -7.01
N THR A 216 1.95 17.60 -7.20
CA THR A 216 1.31 17.59 -8.52
C THR A 216 -0.18 17.91 -8.47
N SER A 217 -0.79 18.03 -9.65
CA SER A 217 -2.21 18.38 -9.79
C SER A 217 -3.15 17.19 -9.60
N GLY A 218 -2.68 15.96 -9.80
CA GLY A 218 -3.47 14.73 -9.64
C GLY A 218 -4.06 14.54 -8.24
N ASP A 219 -4.95 13.57 -8.14
CA ASP A 219 -5.64 13.14 -6.92
C ASP A 219 -4.73 12.34 -5.98
N SER A 220 -3.90 11.46 -6.52
CA SER A 220 -2.97 10.63 -5.74
C SER A 220 -1.99 11.40 -4.84
N PRO A 221 -1.38 12.54 -5.23
CA PRO A 221 -0.68 13.38 -4.28
C PRO A 221 -1.51 13.76 -3.06
N LYS A 222 -2.82 14.03 -3.19
CA LYS A 222 -3.65 14.44 -2.06
C LYS A 222 -3.89 13.28 -1.12
N ILE A 223 -4.03 12.06 -1.66
CA ILE A 223 -4.02 10.84 -0.84
C ILE A 223 -2.69 10.73 -0.09
N ALA A 224 -1.56 10.92 -0.77
CA ALA A 224 -0.24 10.90 -0.13
C ALA A 224 -0.10 11.96 0.97
N GLY A 225 -0.64 13.16 0.75
CA GLY A 225 -0.63 14.25 1.74
C GLY A 225 -1.54 13.96 2.93
N LEU A 226 -2.73 13.42 2.71
CA LEU A 226 -3.61 12.95 3.79
C LEU A 226 -2.92 11.86 4.62
N LEU A 227 -2.25 10.89 4.00
CA LEU A 227 -1.51 9.89 4.75
C LEU A 227 -0.26 10.47 5.45
N GLU A 228 0.44 11.47 4.88
CA GLU A 228 1.53 12.16 5.59
C GLU A 228 1.01 12.91 6.84
N LEU A 229 -0.21 13.46 6.79
CA LEU A 229 -0.88 14.07 7.94
C LEU A 229 -1.30 13.03 8.98
N LEU A 230 -1.84 11.91 8.54
CA LEU A 230 -2.44 10.90 9.42
C LEU A 230 -1.42 9.89 9.98
N VAL A 231 -0.30 9.63 9.30
CA VAL A 231 0.74 8.71 9.78
C VAL A 231 1.70 9.43 10.72
N THR A 232 1.38 9.40 12.00
CA THR A 232 2.08 10.16 13.05
C THR A 232 2.69 9.29 14.14
N LYS A 233 2.53 7.97 14.08
CA LYS A 233 3.06 7.05 15.10
C LYS A 233 4.55 7.30 15.36
N GLY A 234 4.89 7.48 16.63
CA GLY A 234 6.25 7.77 17.09
C GLY A 234 6.77 9.18 16.78
N ARG A 235 5.93 10.11 16.28
CA ARG A 235 6.34 11.45 15.83
C ARG A 235 5.52 12.54 16.51
N TRP A 236 5.99 13.04 17.66
CA TRP A 236 5.25 14.03 18.47
C TRP A 236 4.79 15.27 17.69
N ALA A 237 5.67 15.91 16.92
CA ALA A 237 5.29 17.10 16.16
C ALA A 237 4.24 16.82 15.07
N ALA A 238 4.26 15.61 14.48
CA ALA A 238 3.25 15.21 13.51
C ALA A 238 1.92 14.88 14.21
N ALA A 239 1.97 14.19 15.35
CA ALA A 239 0.80 13.87 16.17
C ALA A 239 0.07 15.12 16.67
N VAL A 240 0.83 16.13 17.13
CA VAL A 240 0.34 17.47 17.50
C VAL A 240 -0.41 18.15 16.35
N ARG A 241 0.18 18.16 15.16
CA ARG A 241 -0.44 18.76 13.97
C ARG A 241 -1.75 18.07 13.59
N SER A 242 -1.74 16.74 13.55
CA SER A 242 -2.91 15.92 13.21
C SER A 242 -4.02 16.08 14.25
N ALA A 243 -3.67 16.14 15.54
CA ALA A 243 -4.61 16.36 16.62
C ALA A 243 -5.27 17.74 16.52
N TRP A 244 -4.49 18.79 16.31
CA TRP A 244 -5.03 20.14 16.12
C TRP A 244 -6.05 20.18 14.97
N CYS A 245 -5.74 19.53 13.83
CA CYS A 245 -6.66 19.47 12.69
C CYS A 245 -7.95 18.70 13.00
N SER A 246 -7.93 17.79 13.97
CA SER A 246 -9.05 16.89 14.27
C SER A 246 -9.92 17.38 15.43
N THR A 247 -9.36 18.16 16.35
CA THR A 247 -10.04 18.58 17.59
C THR A 247 -10.18 20.08 17.77
N ILE A 248 -9.25 20.87 17.24
CA ILE A 248 -9.23 22.34 17.43
C ILE A 248 -9.75 23.07 16.19
N ALA A 249 -9.33 22.64 15.00
CA ALA A 249 -9.82 23.21 13.76
C ALA A 249 -11.33 22.91 13.60
N SER A 250 -12.11 23.97 13.45
CA SER A 250 -13.55 23.95 13.29
C SER A 250 -13.96 23.99 11.81
N CYS A 251 -13.11 24.57 10.96
CA CYS A 251 -13.35 24.68 9.53
C CYS A 251 -12.05 24.71 8.70
N MET A 252 -12.18 24.56 7.38
CA MET A 252 -11.03 24.67 6.46
C MET A 252 -10.35 26.04 6.50
N GLY A 253 -11.08 27.09 6.86
CA GLY A 253 -10.56 28.46 6.93
C GLY A 253 -9.55 28.67 8.06
N ASP A 254 -9.52 27.81 9.08
CA ASP A 254 -8.68 28.02 10.27
C ASP A 254 -7.18 27.96 9.95
N VAL A 255 -6.80 27.24 8.88
CA VAL A 255 -5.42 27.22 8.37
C VAL A 255 -5.09 28.39 7.45
N ALA A 256 -6.06 29.28 7.21
CA ALA A 256 -6.05 30.30 6.17
C ALA A 256 -6.62 31.67 6.61
N GLY A 257 -6.59 31.97 7.91
CA GLY A 257 -7.04 33.25 8.48
C GLY A 257 -8.53 33.33 8.84
N GLY A 258 -9.28 32.23 8.71
CA GLY A 258 -10.65 32.08 9.24
C GLY A 258 -11.78 32.60 8.35
N ASP A 259 -11.52 33.17 7.17
CA ASP A 259 -12.56 33.74 6.29
C ASP A 259 -13.42 32.70 5.55
N GLY A 260 -13.14 31.40 5.77
CA GLY A 260 -13.83 30.27 5.16
C GLY A 260 -13.47 30.01 3.69
N SER A 261 -12.72 30.89 3.04
CA SER A 261 -12.38 30.79 1.62
C SER A 261 -10.91 30.37 1.42
N LEU A 262 -10.72 29.14 0.92
CA LEU A 262 -9.39 28.60 0.69
C LEU A 262 -8.93 28.84 -0.75
N THR A 263 -8.32 30.00 -0.98
CA THR A 263 -7.74 30.41 -2.24
C THR A 263 -6.25 30.13 -2.30
N ARG A 264 -5.62 30.38 -3.46
CA ARG A 264 -4.17 30.25 -3.61
C ARG A 264 -3.42 31.29 -2.77
N ASP A 265 -4.01 32.46 -2.61
CA ASP A 265 -3.41 33.63 -1.98
C ASP A 265 -3.81 33.77 -0.52
N SER A 266 -4.68 32.87 -0.02
CA SER A 266 -5.02 32.82 1.39
C SER A 266 -3.74 32.57 2.23
N PRO A 267 -3.60 33.29 3.37
CA PRO A 267 -2.42 33.21 4.22
C PRO A 267 -2.23 31.78 4.76
N ASP A 268 -1.04 31.49 5.27
CA ASP A 268 -0.75 30.24 5.97
C ASP A 268 -0.75 30.53 7.48
N THR A 269 -1.91 30.35 8.11
CA THR A 269 -2.11 30.61 9.55
C THR A 269 -2.28 29.33 10.37
N GLY A 270 -2.15 28.17 9.73
CA GLY A 270 -2.20 26.89 10.44
C GLY A 270 -1.01 26.71 11.40
N PRO A 271 -1.06 25.70 12.28
CA PRO A 271 0.03 25.40 13.20
C PRO A 271 1.37 25.23 12.46
N THR A 272 2.31 26.13 12.72
CA THR A 272 3.62 26.10 12.05
C THR A 272 4.44 24.88 12.47
N PRO A 273 5.43 24.43 11.67
CA PRO A 273 6.32 23.34 12.09
C PRO A 273 7.09 23.67 13.38
N VAL A 274 7.44 24.95 13.59
CA VAL A 274 8.13 25.40 14.81
C VAL A 274 7.22 25.24 16.03
N TRP A 275 5.96 25.65 15.92
CA TRP A 275 4.97 25.47 16.99
C TRP A 275 4.74 23.98 17.29
N CYS A 276 4.50 23.17 16.26
CA CYS A 276 4.27 21.73 16.42
C CYS A 276 5.44 21.03 17.12
N ASN A 277 6.69 21.38 16.76
CA ASN A 277 7.88 20.82 17.40
C ASN A 277 8.02 21.25 18.86
N ARG A 278 7.66 22.49 19.19
CA ARG A 278 7.73 23.01 20.55
C ARG A 278 6.72 22.32 21.46
N ILE A 279 5.47 22.22 21.02
CA ILE A 279 4.42 21.50 21.74
C ILE A 279 4.77 20.01 21.83
N GLY A 280 5.22 19.40 20.73
CA GLY A 280 5.64 18.01 20.71
C GLY A 280 6.79 17.70 21.68
N ARG A 281 7.74 18.63 21.87
CA ARG A 281 8.81 18.48 22.87
C ARG A 281 8.27 18.45 24.30
N ARG A 282 7.23 19.23 24.61
CA ARG A 282 6.60 19.19 25.94
C ARG A 282 5.95 17.82 26.20
N PHE A 283 5.24 17.27 25.21
CA PHE A 283 4.75 15.90 25.30
C PHE A 283 5.88 14.90 25.50
N GLU A 284 6.97 15.03 24.74
CA GLU A 284 8.13 14.16 24.84
C GLU A 284 8.80 14.19 26.22
N GLU A 285 9.00 15.38 26.80
CA GLU A 285 9.60 15.59 28.12
C GLU A 285 8.76 14.92 29.22
N GLN A 286 7.43 15.08 29.15
CA GLN A 286 6.52 14.43 30.10
C GLN A 286 6.48 12.92 29.89
N TYR A 287 6.30 12.46 28.66
CA TYR A 287 6.24 11.03 28.31
C TYR A 287 7.50 10.28 28.75
N SER A 288 8.69 10.88 28.57
CA SER A 288 9.97 10.27 28.96
C SER A 288 10.16 10.15 30.48
N SER A 289 9.38 10.89 31.26
CA SER A 289 9.45 10.88 32.73
C SER A 289 8.46 9.93 33.39
N MET A 290 7.53 9.35 32.61
CA MET A 290 6.44 8.53 33.12
C MET A 290 6.78 7.04 33.11
N ASP A 291 6.27 6.34 34.11
CA ASP A 291 6.28 4.89 34.14
C ASP A 291 5.31 4.34 33.07
N ALA A 292 5.73 3.29 32.36
CA ALA A 292 5.00 2.71 31.23
C ALA A 292 3.59 2.25 31.62
N ASP A 293 3.38 1.87 32.88
CA ASP A 293 2.12 1.35 33.39
C ASP A 293 1.05 2.43 33.66
N GLN A 294 1.40 3.72 33.62
CA GLN A 294 0.49 4.83 33.99
C GLN A 294 0.34 5.91 32.92
N VAL A 295 0.92 5.72 31.73
CA VAL A 295 1.19 6.83 30.80
C VAL A 295 -0.07 7.60 30.40
N GLU A 296 -1.14 6.99 29.90
CA GLU A 296 -2.20 7.77 29.25
C GLU A 296 -3.04 8.59 30.24
N ALA A 297 -3.62 7.96 31.26
CA ALA A 297 -4.49 8.65 32.23
C ALA A 297 -3.71 9.65 33.09
N SER A 298 -2.49 9.30 33.51
CA SER A 298 -1.65 10.20 34.32
C SER A 298 -1.10 11.35 33.49
N LEU A 299 -0.77 11.13 32.21
CA LEU A 299 -0.29 12.21 31.32
C LEU A 299 -1.39 13.22 31.02
N VAL A 300 -2.61 12.77 30.75
CA VAL A 300 -3.76 13.67 30.57
C VAL A 300 -3.98 14.49 31.84
N ALA A 301 -4.02 13.84 33.00
CA ALA A 301 -4.23 14.53 34.28
C ALA A 301 -3.11 15.53 34.61
N ASP A 302 -1.84 15.16 34.41
CA ASP A 302 -0.70 16.04 34.69
C ASP A 302 -0.63 17.22 33.70
N ILE A 303 -0.87 16.99 32.40
CA ILE A 303 -0.91 18.10 31.43
C ILE A 303 -2.06 19.06 31.74
N LEU A 304 -3.26 18.55 32.06
CA LEU A 304 -4.40 19.40 32.43
C LEU A 304 -4.14 20.19 33.72
N ALA A 305 -3.54 19.55 34.74
CA ALA A 305 -3.15 20.22 35.98
C ALA A 305 -2.12 21.33 35.75
N ARG A 306 -1.28 21.19 34.73
CA ARG A 306 -0.27 22.18 34.32
C ARG A 306 -0.73 23.06 33.16
N LYS A 307 -2.02 23.18 32.87
CA LYS A 307 -2.53 24.04 31.77
C LYS A 307 -1.93 25.46 31.82
N GLY A 308 -1.65 26.00 33.01
CA GLY A 308 -0.97 27.28 33.21
C GLY A 308 0.45 27.37 32.63
N ASP A 309 1.21 26.27 32.63
CA ASP A 309 2.55 26.20 32.04
C ASP A 309 2.47 26.11 30.50
N TRP A 310 1.40 25.51 30.00
CA TRP A 310 1.12 25.40 28.58
C TRP A 310 0.56 26.71 28.01
N ALA A 311 -0.08 27.49 28.88
CA ALA A 311 -0.68 28.78 28.58
C ALA A 311 0.34 29.83 28.13
N GLU A 312 1.66 29.65 28.22
CA GLU A 312 2.58 30.65 27.63
C GLU A 312 2.37 30.86 26.12
N GLU A 313 1.79 29.89 25.43
CA GLU A 313 1.38 30.04 24.03
C GLU A 313 0.01 30.73 23.96
N ALA A 314 -0.02 31.94 23.40
CA ALA A 314 -1.23 32.77 23.31
C ALA A 314 -2.41 32.05 22.63
N GLU A 315 -2.13 31.11 21.73
CA GLU A 315 -3.12 30.31 21.02
C GLU A 315 -3.76 29.23 21.91
N VAL A 316 -3.01 28.60 22.82
CA VAL A 316 -3.55 27.57 23.73
C VAL A 316 -4.36 28.22 24.86
N ARG A 317 -4.04 29.47 25.22
CA ARG A 317 -4.79 30.25 26.22
C ARG A 317 -6.26 30.44 25.86
N SER A 318 -6.60 30.53 24.58
CA SER A 318 -7.97 30.78 24.15
C SER A 318 -8.83 29.51 24.16
N TRP A 319 -8.24 28.32 24.32
CA TRP A 319 -8.97 27.06 24.31
C TRP A 319 -9.67 26.78 25.65
N THR A 320 -10.88 26.28 25.57
CA THR A 320 -11.64 25.72 26.69
C THR A 320 -10.90 24.52 27.30
N GLU A 321 -11.29 24.11 28.51
CA GLU A 321 -10.71 22.90 29.14
C GLU A 321 -11.01 21.63 28.34
N ASN A 322 -12.21 21.53 27.76
CA ASN A 322 -12.59 20.40 26.92
C ASN A 322 -11.75 20.30 25.65
N GLU A 323 -11.57 21.42 24.93
CA GLU A 323 -10.72 21.45 23.72
C GLU A 323 -9.28 21.04 24.03
N VAL A 324 -8.73 21.48 25.17
CA VAL A 324 -7.39 21.07 25.62
C VAL A 324 -7.37 19.56 25.92
N GLY A 325 -8.36 19.04 26.64
CA GLY A 325 -8.48 17.61 26.95
C GLY A 325 -8.57 16.75 25.69
N ASP A 326 -9.47 17.09 24.77
CA ASP A 326 -9.65 16.39 23.50
C ASP A 326 -8.38 16.43 22.65
N PHE A 327 -7.72 17.60 22.57
CA PHE A 327 -6.45 17.73 21.89
C PHE A 327 -5.37 16.82 22.48
N ILE A 328 -5.20 16.78 23.81
CA ILE A 328 -4.21 15.93 24.48
C ILE A 328 -4.48 14.45 24.16
N HIS A 329 -5.72 13.99 24.35
CA HIS A 329 -6.11 12.62 24.05
C HIS A 329 -5.81 12.26 22.59
N GLN A 330 -6.15 13.14 21.67
CA GLN A 330 -5.91 12.90 20.25
C GLN A 330 -4.41 12.89 19.91
N VAL A 331 -3.57 13.71 20.56
CA VAL A 331 -2.10 13.67 20.39
C VAL A 331 -1.54 12.33 20.84
N LEU A 332 -1.96 11.82 22.00
CA LEU A 332 -1.50 10.53 22.52
C LEU A 332 -1.97 9.37 21.64
N TRP A 333 -3.23 9.41 21.21
CA TRP A 333 -3.75 8.43 20.26
C TRP A 333 -2.95 8.42 18.96
N ASN A 334 -2.73 9.59 18.37
CA ASN A 334 -1.98 9.77 17.13
C ASN A 334 -0.52 9.32 17.25
N PHE A 335 0.13 9.58 18.39
CA PHE A 335 1.51 9.17 18.63
C PHE A 335 1.65 7.65 18.80
N ASN A 336 0.70 6.99 19.45
CA ASN A 336 0.80 5.56 19.76
C ASN A 336 0.25 4.66 18.64
N HIS A 337 -0.82 5.09 17.98
CA HIS A 337 -1.65 4.19 17.16
C HIS A 337 -1.74 4.59 15.69
N ALA A 338 -1.43 5.83 15.31
CA ALA A 338 -1.62 6.29 13.93
C ALA A 338 -0.48 5.85 13.00
N ASP A 339 -0.38 4.54 12.80
CA ASP A 339 0.44 3.87 11.79
C ASP A 339 -0.18 3.96 10.37
N VAL A 340 0.53 3.41 9.38
CA VAL A 340 0.06 3.42 7.98
C VAL A 340 -1.30 2.75 7.79
N TYR A 341 -1.59 1.69 8.55
CA TYR A 341 -2.88 1.00 8.50
C TYR A 341 -4.01 1.83 9.07
N SER A 342 -3.84 2.36 10.28
CA SER A 342 -4.87 3.16 10.96
C SER A 342 -5.16 4.44 10.19
N ALA A 343 -4.11 5.09 9.65
CA ALA A 343 -4.25 6.25 8.76
C ALA A 343 -5.01 5.90 7.47
N LEU A 344 -4.75 4.73 6.88
CA LEU A 344 -5.47 4.30 5.67
C LEU A 344 -6.94 3.96 5.98
N CYS A 345 -7.24 3.39 7.16
CA CYS A 345 -8.62 3.18 7.61
C CYS A 345 -9.38 4.51 7.73
N GLU A 346 -8.79 5.49 8.43
CA GLU A 346 -9.35 6.83 8.60
C GLU A 346 -9.57 7.53 7.25
N PHE A 347 -8.60 7.42 6.34
CA PHE A 347 -8.73 7.91 4.97
C PHE A 347 -9.94 7.28 4.26
N MET A 348 -10.07 5.95 4.30
CA MET A 348 -11.11 5.22 3.56
C MET A 348 -12.52 5.50 4.06
N ILE A 349 -12.69 5.79 5.35
CA ILE A 349 -13.97 6.19 5.96
C ILE A 349 -14.47 7.50 5.35
N LYS A 350 -13.58 8.48 5.19
CA LYS A 350 -13.90 9.85 4.77
C LYS A 350 -13.75 10.09 3.26
N ALA A 351 -13.05 9.22 2.55
CA ALA A 351 -12.80 9.40 1.12
C ALA A 351 -13.97 8.95 0.24
N HIS A 352 -14.24 9.71 -0.82
CA HIS A 352 -15.24 9.42 -1.83
C HIS A 352 -14.59 9.20 -3.20
N GLY A 353 -15.18 8.28 -3.98
CA GLY A 353 -14.67 7.86 -5.29
C GLY A 353 -14.63 6.34 -5.41
N SER A 354 -13.96 5.87 -6.47
CA SER A 354 -13.75 4.45 -6.75
C SER A 354 -12.27 4.23 -6.98
N PHE A 355 -11.56 3.75 -5.97
CA PHE A 355 -10.12 3.57 -6.00
C PHE A 355 -9.63 2.36 -5.18
N GLY A 356 -8.46 1.84 -5.55
CA GLY A 356 -7.69 0.88 -4.77
C GLY A 356 -6.33 1.50 -4.44
N VAL A 357 -5.89 1.43 -3.19
CA VAL A 357 -4.69 2.12 -2.71
C VAL A 357 -3.72 1.10 -2.10
N GLN A 358 -2.43 1.29 -2.34
CA GLN A 358 -1.36 0.63 -1.62
C GLN A 358 -0.50 1.71 -0.97
N ALA A 359 -0.17 1.54 0.30
CA ALA A 359 0.63 2.47 1.07
C ALA A 359 1.72 1.74 1.84
N SER A 360 2.91 2.34 1.88
CA SER A 360 4.02 1.89 2.73
C SER A 360 4.69 3.10 3.37
N SER A 361 5.17 2.89 4.61
CA SER A 361 5.84 3.89 5.41
C SER A 361 7.30 3.49 5.62
N ALA A 362 8.23 4.43 5.49
CA ALA A 362 9.63 4.20 5.83
C ALA A 362 9.83 3.91 7.34
N MET A 363 8.87 4.27 8.19
CA MET A 363 8.88 3.93 9.61
C MET A 363 8.53 2.47 9.88
N GLU A 364 7.78 1.84 8.97
CA GLU A 364 7.29 0.45 9.07
C GLU A 364 7.61 -0.28 7.75
N PRO A 365 8.90 -0.43 7.41
CA PRO A 365 9.34 -0.85 6.08
C PRO A 365 9.03 -2.33 5.75
N ASN A 366 8.67 -3.11 6.77
CA ASN A 366 8.20 -4.48 6.64
C ASN A 366 6.66 -4.59 6.63
N THR A 367 5.97 -3.47 6.43
CA THR A 367 4.52 -3.38 6.39
C THR A 367 4.04 -2.74 5.08
N VAL A 368 2.94 -3.25 4.55
CA VAL A 368 2.15 -2.62 3.48
C VAL A 368 0.68 -2.61 3.89
N ALA A 369 0.03 -1.46 3.77
CA ALA A 369 -1.42 -1.32 3.91
C ALA A 369 -2.07 -1.23 2.52
N ILE A 370 -3.13 -1.99 2.29
CA ILE A 370 -3.82 -2.10 1.01
C ILE A 370 -5.29 -1.88 1.24
N ALA A 371 -5.92 -1.05 0.41
CA ALA A 371 -7.33 -0.76 0.50
C ALA A 371 -8.03 -0.92 -0.85
N ALA A 372 -9.29 -1.33 -0.81
CA ALA A 372 -10.18 -1.45 -1.97
C ALA A 372 -11.48 -0.72 -1.69
N LYS A 373 -11.95 0.16 -2.60
CA LYS A 373 -13.29 0.76 -2.59
C LYS A 373 -13.69 1.11 -4.02
N GLY A 374 -14.59 0.35 -4.61
CA GLY A 374 -14.98 0.44 -6.02
C GLY A 374 -13.97 -0.12 -7.02
N GLN A 375 -12.73 -0.41 -6.59
CA GLN A 375 -11.70 -1.07 -7.40
C GLN A 375 -11.28 -2.39 -6.76
N THR A 376 -11.00 -3.39 -7.59
CA THR A 376 -10.54 -4.69 -7.12
C THR A 376 -9.11 -4.60 -6.60
N MET A 377 -8.85 -5.21 -5.44
CA MET A 377 -7.52 -5.51 -4.93
C MET A 377 -7.50 -6.95 -4.43
N ARG A 378 -6.39 -7.63 -4.65
CA ARG A 378 -6.17 -9.00 -4.19
C ARG A 378 -4.80 -9.12 -3.55
N VAL A 379 -4.72 -10.05 -2.61
CA VAL A 379 -3.50 -10.44 -1.91
C VAL A 379 -3.34 -11.94 -2.08
N ALA A 380 -2.12 -12.41 -2.32
CA ALA A 380 -1.78 -13.82 -2.37
C ALA A 380 -0.56 -14.08 -1.48
N VAL A 381 -0.63 -15.10 -0.64
CA VAL A 381 0.49 -15.51 0.21
C VAL A 381 1.13 -16.77 -0.38
N ASP A 382 2.43 -16.69 -0.65
CA ASP A 382 3.30 -17.82 -0.95
C ASP A 382 4.25 -18.06 0.23
N ALA A 383 3.79 -18.89 1.17
CA ALA A 383 4.56 -19.20 2.38
C ALA A 383 5.88 -19.91 2.09
N LYS A 384 5.94 -20.74 1.04
CA LYS A 384 7.17 -21.47 0.69
C LYS A 384 8.24 -20.51 0.18
N ALA A 385 7.82 -19.52 -0.60
CA ALA A 385 8.72 -18.52 -1.17
C ALA A 385 8.87 -17.26 -0.28
N ARG A 386 8.27 -17.25 0.92
CA ARG A 386 8.31 -16.15 1.91
C ARG A 386 7.89 -14.81 1.30
N LEU A 387 6.83 -14.88 0.50
CA LEU A 387 6.38 -13.82 -0.40
C LEU A 387 4.89 -13.54 -0.19
N VAL A 388 4.55 -12.26 -0.19
CA VAL A 388 3.17 -11.80 -0.34
C VAL A 388 3.08 -11.01 -1.63
N LEU A 389 2.21 -11.44 -2.53
CA LEU A 389 1.92 -10.75 -3.78
C LEU A 389 0.62 -9.97 -3.63
N TYR A 390 0.54 -8.79 -4.23
CA TYR A 390 -0.70 -8.04 -4.23
C TYR A 390 -0.88 -7.23 -5.51
N GLY A 391 -2.12 -6.99 -5.90
CA GLY A 391 -2.42 -6.24 -7.10
C GLY A 391 -3.89 -6.10 -7.40
N SER A 392 -4.22 -5.20 -8.32
CA SER A 392 -5.59 -4.98 -8.76
C SER A 392 -6.04 -6.00 -9.82
N GLU A 393 -5.09 -6.58 -10.55
CA GLU A 393 -5.33 -7.59 -11.58
C GLU A 393 -5.19 -9.00 -10.99
N GLY A 394 -6.21 -9.84 -11.18
CA GLY A 394 -6.25 -11.17 -10.58
C GLY A 394 -5.15 -12.08 -11.10
N SER A 395 -4.87 -12.03 -12.40
CA SER A 395 -3.80 -12.84 -13.00
C SER A 395 -2.39 -12.42 -12.56
N ALA A 396 -2.20 -11.17 -12.14
CA ALA A 396 -0.88 -10.68 -11.72
C ALA A 396 -0.42 -11.33 -10.43
N ILE A 397 -1.32 -11.68 -9.51
CA ILE A 397 -0.97 -12.36 -8.25
C ILE A 397 -0.79 -13.88 -8.38
N HIS A 398 -0.99 -14.44 -9.59
CA HIS A 398 -0.83 -15.88 -9.88
C HIS A 398 0.44 -16.20 -10.68
N VAL A 399 1.35 -15.23 -10.82
CA VAL A 399 2.65 -15.47 -11.46
C VAL A 399 3.46 -16.48 -10.64
N SER A 400 4.29 -17.29 -11.31
CA SER A 400 5.06 -18.32 -10.61
C SER A 400 6.20 -17.68 -9.82
N SER A 401 6.33 -18.05 -8.55
CA SER A 401 7.50 -17.69 -7.75
C SER A 401 8.74 -18.50 -8.13
N GLU A 402 8.58 -19.68 -8.72
CA GLU A 402 9.68 -20.59 -9.05
C GLU A 402 10.15 -20.41 -10.51
N PRO A 403 11.45 -20.12 -10.74
CA PRO A 403 12.00 -19.99 -12.09
C PRO A 403 11.78 -21.27 -12.90
N GLY A 404 11.10 -21.16 -14.05
CA GLY A 404 10.89 -22.28 -14.97
C GLY A 404 9.78 -23.26 -14.59
N SER A 405 9.11 -23.11 -13.44
CA SER A 405 7.95 -23.95 -13.10
C SER A 405 6.68 -23.37 -13.72
N VAL A 406 6.41 -23.80 -14.96
CA VAL A 406 5.12 -23.51 -15.61
C VAL A 406 4.04 -24.38 -14.97
N GLY A 407 3.39 -23.86 -13.93
CA GLY A 407 2.10 -24.36 -13.47
C GLY A 407 2.13 -25.64 -12.63
N ASN A 408 3.18 -25.88 -11.85
CA ASN A 408 3.17 -26.93 -10.82
C ASN A 408 2.35 -26.49 -9.58
N GLY A 409 1.06 -26.21 -9.79
CA GLY A 409 -0.04 -26.36 -8.82
C GLY A 409 0.14 -25.79 -7.41
N GLN A 410 1.08 -24.88 -7.16
CA GLN A 410 1.32 -24.34 -5.84
C GLN A 410 0.10 -23.54 -5.42
N ARG A 411 -0.55 -23.98 -4.35
CA ARG A 411 -1.74 -23.34 -3.82
C ARG A 411 -1.32 -22.05 -3.15
N LEU A 412 -1.50 -20.94 -3.85
CA LEU A 412 -1.48 -19.62 -3.24
C LEU A 412 -2.75 -19.44 -2.40
N HIS A 413 -2.57 -18.92 -1.20
CA HIS A 413 -3.64 -18.47 -0.34
C HIS A 413 -4.05 -17.08 -0.80
N VAL A 414 -5.15 -16.98 -1.56
CA VAL A 414 -5.60 -15.74 -2.18
C VAL A 414 -6.73 -15.14 -1.36
N MET A 415 -6.62 -13.86 -1.00
CA MET A 415 -7.62 -13.04 -0.35
C MET A 415 -8.08 -11.95 -1.33
N ARG A 416 -9.40 -11.81 -1.48
CA ARG A 416 -10.03 -10.78 -2.33
C ARG A 416 -10.67 -9.73 -1.43
N LEU A 417 -10.22 -8.49 -1.50
CA LEU A 417 -10.78 -7.43 -0.66
C LEU A 417 -12.18 -7.04 -1.14
N ASP A 418 -13.09 -6.75 -0.21
CA ASP A 418 -14.45 -6.27 -0.50
C ASP A 418 -14.42 -4.84 -1.05
N SER A 419 -14.37 -4.74 -2.38
CA SER A 419 -14.44 -3.46 -3.08
C SER A 419 -15.81 -2.77 -2.98
N ILE A 420 -16.89 -3.45 -2.62
CA ILE A 420 -18.23 -2.85 -2.59
C ILE A 420 -18.43 -2.09 -1.28
N GLN A 421 -18.19 -2.76 -0.14
CA GLN A 421 -18.29 -2.13 1.17
C GLN A 421 -17.06 -1.32 1.55
N GLY A 422 -15.95 -1.58 0.86
CA GLY A 422 -14.66 -1.02 1.19
C GLY A 422 -13.97 -1.84 2.26
N GLU A 423 -12.71 -2.18 2.01
CA GLU A 423 -11.90 -2.95 2.95
C GLU A 423 -10.46 -2.45 2.95
N VAL A 424 -9.83 -2.47 4.12
CA VAL A 424 -8.41 -2.21 4.33
C VAL A 424 -7.78 -3.45 4.95
N VAL A 425 -6.64 -3.87 4.43
CA VAL A 425 -5.79 -4.90 5.04
C VAL A 425 -4.38 -4.37 5.25
N GLU A 426 -3.82 -4.62 6.42
CA GLU A 426 -2.39 -4.52 6.67
C GLU A 426 -1.74 -5.90 6.55
N ILE A 427 -0.56 -5.90 5.93
CA ILE A 427 0.28 -7.08 5.83
C ILE A 427 1.64 -6.70 6.41
N HIS A 428 2.07 -7.46 7.41
CA HIS A 428 3.36 -7.29 8.06
C HIS A 428 4.17 -8.58 7.95
N VAL A 429 5.45 -8.48 7.59
CA VAL A 429 6.37 -9.62 7.57
C VAL A 429 7.43 -9.48 8.66
N ALA A 430 7.65 -10.54 9.41
CA ALA A 430 8.67 -10.59 10.46
C ALA A 430 9.52 -11.86 10.33
N SER A 431 10.80 -11.78 10.70
CA SER A 431 11.68 -12.93 10.77
C SER A 431 11.43 -13.74 12.04
N ASP A 432 11.80 -15.03 12.06
CA ASP A 432 11.63 -15.90 13.23
C ASP A 432 12.36 -15.36 14.48
N GLN A 433 13.46 -14.61 14.29
CA GLN A 433 14.18 -13.96 15.39
C GLN A 433 13.38 -12.84 16.06
N GLN A 434 12.36 -12.31 15.39
CA GLN A 434 11.46 -11.29 15.92
C GLN A 434 10.09 -11.88 16.27
N ALA A 435 9.83 -13.14 15.91
CA ALA A 435 8.65 -13.84 16.37
C ALA A 435 8.81 -14.17 17.87
N PRO A 436 7.79 -13.96 18.71
CA PRO A 436 7.83 -14.39 20.10
C PRO A 436 8.12 -15.89 20.16
N ALA A 437 9.10 -16.28 20.99
CA ALA A 437 9.55 -17.67 21.11
C ALA A 437 8.37 -18.61 21.39
N MET A 438 8.21 -19.64 20.55
CA MET A 438 7.25 -20.72 20.82
C MET A 438 7.74 -21.55 22.00
N THR A 439 6.82 -21.96 22.89
CA THR A 439 7.15 -22.84 24.01
C THR A 439 7.58 -24.23 23.49
N ASP A 440 8.62 -24.81 24.11
CA ASP A 440 9.30 -26.07 23.70
C ASP A 440 8.43 -27.35 23.68
N GLY A 441 7.10 -27.24 23.80
CA GLY A 441 6.17 -28.36 23.66
C GLY A 441 5.75 -28.66 22.22
N ASP A 442 5.97 -27.75 21.27
CA ASP A 442 5.40 -27.80 19.91
C ASP A 442 6.47 -27.76 18.79
N THR A 443 7.63 -28.41 18.97
CA THR A 443 8.61 -28.53 17.88
C THR A 443 8.05 -29.43 16.76
N PRO A 444 7.74 -28.92 15.56
CA PRO A 444 7.13 -29.74 14.53
C PRO A 444 8.18 -30.64 13.88
N THR A 445 7.84 -31.92 13.69
CA THR A 445 8.66 -32.82 12.85
C THR A 445 8.65 -32.34 11.39
N ALA A 446 9.69 -32.63 10.60
CA ALA A 446 9.82 -32.18 9.20
C ALA A 446 8.64 -32.59 8.27
N GLN A 447 7.79 -33.54 8.68
CA GLN A 447 6.55 -33.89 7.98
C GLN A 447 5.34 -32.97 8.31
N GLN A 448 5.47 -32.06 9.28
CA GLN A 448 4.44 -31.12 9.73
C GLN A 448 4.57 -29.70 9.12
N LEU A 449 5.47 -29.49 8.14
CA LEU A 449 5.70 -28.25 7.39
C LEU A 449 4.54 -27.87 6.43
N ARG A 450 3.29 -28.14 6.79
CA ARG A 450 2.13 -27.48 6.17
C ARG A 450 1.93 -26.13 6.86
N PRO A 451 1.51 -25.07 6.15
CA PRO A 451 1.11 -23.82 6.79
C PRO A 451 0.07 -24.14 7.87
N ARG A 452 0.44 -23.99 9.14
CA ARG A 452 -0.50 -24.03 10.26
C ARG A 452 -0.86 -22.59 10.58
N VAL A 453 -2.16 -22.30 10.55
CA VAL A 453 -2.71 -21.13 11.23
C VAL A 453 -2.62 -21.45 12.73
N MET A 454 -1.50 -21.05 13.37
CA MET A 454 -1.23 -21.34 14.78
C MET A 454 -1.94 -20.33 15.70
N ASP A 455 -2.25 -19.15 15.16
CA ASP A 455 -3.01 -18.05 15.74
C ASP A 455 -3.89 -17.49 14.60
N PRO A 456 -5.19 -17.20 14.79
CA PRO A 456 -6.02 -16.66 13.72
C PRO A 456 -5.41 -15.42 13.04
N GLU A 457 -4.48 -14.69 13.68
CA GLU A 457 -3.80 -13.51 13.14
C GLU A 457 -2.50 -13.78 12.37
N ARG A 458 -1.95 -15.00 12.39
CA ARG A 458 -0.60 -15.28 11.88
C ARG A 458 -0.52 -16.45 10.92
N VAL A 459 0.18 -16.22 9.81
CA VAL A 459 0.62 -17.28 8.89
C VAL A 459 2.11 -17.48 9.08
N VAL A 460 2.51 -18.62 9.65
CA VAL A 460 3.91 -18.96 9.90
C VAL A 460 4.50 -19.68 8.68
N TRP A 461 5.73 -19.34 8.32
CA TRP A 461 6.54 -20.04 7.31
C TRP A 461 7.96 -20.31 7.83
N PRO A 462 8.77 -21.16 7.18
CA PRO A 462 10.14 -21.36 7.60
C PRO A 462 10.93 -20.04 7.62
N GLY A 463 11.47 -19.63 8.77
CA GLY A 463 12.27 -18.42 8.91
C GLY A 463 11.47 -17.14 9.18
N GLY A 464 10.14 -17.19 9.33
CA GLY A 464 9.37 -16.00 9.71
C GLY A 464 7.86 -16.18 9.76
N CYS A 465 7.16 -15.05 9.88
CA CYS A 465 5.72 -15.02 9.91
C CYS A 465 5.14 -13.80 9.17
N ILE A 466 3.89 -13.95 8.76
CA ILE A 466 3.02 -12.83 8.39
C ILE A 466 2.02 -12.61 9.51
N SER A 467 1.79 -11.35 9.86
CA SER A 467 0.57 -10.95 10.55
C SER A 467 -0.33 -10.12 9.62
N LEU A 468 -1.65 -10.28 9.80
CA LEU A 468 -2.67 -9.57 9.05
C LEU A 468 -3.60 -8.82 10.01
N ARG A 469 -3.90 -7.56 9.70
CA ARG A 469 -5.02 -6.81 10.29
C ARG A 469 -5.96 -6.39 9.19
N ALA A 470 -7.27 -6.39 9.42
CA ALA A 470 -8.20 -5.86 8.42
C ALA A 470 -9.37 -5.09 9.04
N PHE A 471 -9.97 -4.25 8.20
CA PHE A 471 -11.00 -3.30 8.57
C PHE A 471 -12.05 -3.19 7.47
N ASN A 472 -13.32 -3.30 7.82
CA ASN A 472 -14.43 -3.05 6.91
C ASN A 472 -14.86 -1.59 7.03
N VAL A 473 -14.80 -0.87 5.90
CA VAL A 473 -15.01 0.58 5.84
C VAL A 473 -16.48 0.93 6.10
N ALA A 474 -17.41 0.15 5.56
CA ALA A 474 -18.85 0.40 5.71
C ALA A 474 -19.33 0.21 7.16
N SER A 475 -18.90 -0.88 7.82
CA SER A 475 -19.28 -1.17 9.21
C SER A 475 -18.42 -0.45 10.23
N ARG A 476 -17.31 0.16 9.81
CA ARG A 476 -16.31 0.82 10.66
C ARG A 476 -15.76 -0.10 11.76
N CYS A 477 -15.61 -1.38 11.44
CA CYS A 477 -15.20 -2.40 12.39
C CYS A 477 -13.97 -3.16 11.89
N ALA A 478 -13.09 -3.52 12.83
CA ALA A 478 -12.03 -4.48 12.56
C ALA A 478 -12.65 -5.83 12.17
N ILE A 479 -12.07 -6.47 11.15
CA ILE A 479 -12.47 -7.82 10.72
C ILE A 479 -11.60 -8.81 11.52
N PRO A 480 -12.21 -9.67 12.34
CA PRO A 480 -11.47 -10.69 13.05
C PRO A 480 -10.69 -11.57 12.07
N SER A 481 -9.44 -11.82 12.39
CA SER A 481 -8.49 -12.52 11.52
C SER A 481 -8.89 -13.94 11.13
N HIS A 482 -9.59 -14.66 12.02
CA HIS A 482 -10.19 -15.95 11.69
C HIS A 482 -11.19 -15.86 10.53
N LYS A 483 -11.93 -14.75 10.40
CA LYS A 483 -12.84 -14.52 9.26
C LYS A 483 -12.07 -14.22 7.98
N LEU A 484 -10.98 -13.44 8.06
CA LEU A 484 -10.11 -13.19 6.89
C LEU A 484 -9.60 -14.50 6.31
N LEU A 485 -9.08 -15.39 7.16
CA LEU A 485 -8.54 -16.66 6.69
C LEU A 485 -9.62 -17.62 6.22
N HIS A 486 -10.78 -17.70 6.87
CA HIS A 486 -11.83 -18.66 6.49
C HIS A 486 -12.71 -18.22 5.32
N GLU A 487 -13.12 -16.94 5.30
CA GLU A 487 -14.06 -16.44 4.30
C GLU A 487 -13.37 -16.05 3.00
N HIS A 488 -12.10 -15.62 3.07
CA HIS A 488 -11.43 -15.05 1.91
C HIS A 488 -10.41 -15.99 1.26
N LEU A 489 -9.89 -17.01 1.97
CA LEU A 489 -8.98 -17.99 1.39
C LEU A 489 -9.73 -19.01 0.53
N GLU A 490 -10.07 -18.59 -0.70
CA GLU A 490 -10.38 -19.56 -1.74
C GLU A 490 -9.11 -20.35 -2.06
N ALA A 491 -9.16 -21.68 -1.90
CA ALA A 491 -8.14 -22.53 -2.49
C ALA A 491 -8.18 -22.33 -4.01
N SER A 492 -7.15 -21.71 -4.58
CA SER A 492 -7.12 -21.42 -6.01
C SER A 492 -7.39 -22.68 -6.84
N PRO A 493 -8.24 -22.61 -7.89
CA PRO A 493 -8.44 -23.73 -8.80
C PRO A 493 -7.09 -24.14 -9.42
N ARG A 494 -6.90 -25.46 -9.62
CA ARG A 494 -5.60 -26.12 -9.88
C ARG A 494 -4.82 -25.68 -11.14
N ARG A 495 -5.29 -24.72 -11.94
CA ARG A 495 -4.61 -24.28 -13.16
C ARG A 495 -4.58 -22.76 -13.28
N ALA A 496 -3.39 -22.19 -13.09
CA ALA A 496 -3.10 -20.84 -13.56
C ALA A 496 -3.16 -20.81 -15.10
N PRO A 497 -3.63 -19.71 -15.72
CA PRO A 497 -3.52 -19.52 -17.16
C PRO A 497 -2.04 -19.53 -17.57
N ARG A 498 -1.68 -20.39 -18.54
CA ARG A 498 -0.31 -20.40 -19.10
C ARG A 498 -0.07 -19.09 -19.83
N LEU A 499 0.95 -18.35 -19.43
CA LEU A 499 1.48 -17.25 -20.24
C LEU A 499 1.95 -17.82 -21.59
N PRO A 500 1.61 -17.19 -22.72
CA PRO A 500 2.03 -17.68 -24.02
C PRO A 500 3.54 -17.59 -24.17
N ASP A 501 4.16 -18.71 -24.54
CA ASP A 501 5.57 -18.80 -24.91
C ASP A 501 5.85 -17.81 -26.05
N HIS A 502 6.94 -17.03 -25.96
CA HIS A 502 7.20 -15.86 -26.81
C HIS A 502 7.60 -16.20 -28.28
N GLY A 503 7.30 -17.41 -28.75
CA GLY A 503 7.55 -17.85 -30.12
C GLY A 503 6.56 -17.27 -31.14
N GLY A 504 6.96 -16.20 -31.84
CA GLY A 504 6.67 -15.91 -33.27
C GLY A 504 5.24 -15.80 -33.84
N GLY A 505 4.17 -16.25 -33.17
CA GLY A 505 2.81 -16.26 -33.73
C GLY A 505 2.14 -14.88 -33.74
N GLY A 506 1.22 -14.58 -34.66
CA GLY A 506 0.49 -13.30 -34.70
C GLY A 506 -0.55 -13.13 -33.58
N PHE A 507 -0.95 -11.89 -33.27
CA PHE A 507 -1.85 -11.53 -32.14
C PHE A 507 -3.13 -12.40 -32.04
N PHE A 508 -3.75 -12.75 -33.17
CA PHE A 508 -4.98 -13.58 -33.17
C PHE A 508 -4.74 -15.08 -32.93
N SER A 509 -3.57 -15.62 -33.33
CA SER A 509 -3.24 -17.01 -32.97
C SER A 509 -2.91 -17.13 -31.47
N ARG A 510 -2.40 -16.04 -30.86
CA ARG A 510 -2.12 -15.94 -29.42
C ARG A 510 -3.39 -15.90 -28.57
N PHE A 511 -4.46 -15.29 -29.05
CA PHE A 511 -5.73 -15.19 -28.31
C PHE A 511 -6.48 -16.54 -28.25
N ARG A 512 -6.28 -17.40 -29.26
CA ARG A 512 -7.00 -18.67 -29.41
C ARG A 512 -6.44 -19.82 -28.55
N SER A 513 -5.13 -19.85 -28.28
CA SER A 513 -4.52 -20.95 -27.51
C SER A 513 -4.75 -20.84 -26.00
N THR A 514 -4.99 -19.63 -25.48
CA THR A 514 -5.08 -19.40 -24.03
C THR A 514 -6.48 -19.62 -23.45
N PHE A 515 -7.53 -19.47 -24.27
CA PHE A 515 -8.93 -19.47 -23.78
C PHE A 515 -9.79 -20.66 -24.23
N PHE A 516 -9.37 -21.47 -25.21
CA PHE A 516 -10.24 -22.49 -25.84
C PHE A 516 -9.83 -23.95 -25.58
N ALA A 517 -8.93 -24.23 -24.63
CA ALA A 517 -8.35 -25.57 -24.48
C ALA A 517 -9.20 -26.58 -23.67
N ASP A 518 -10.15 -26.15 -22.84
CA ASP A 518 -10.92 -27.07 -21.98
C ASP A 518 -12.44 -26.87 -22.20
N GLY A 519 -13.06 -27.86 -22.85
CA GLY A 519 -14.45 -28.02 -23.33
C GLY A 519 -15.66 -27.65 -22.46
N ALA A 520 -15.66 -26.55 -21.70
CA ALA A 520 -16.86 -25.99 -21.09
C ALA A 520 -17.38 -24.78 -21.89
N PRO A 521 -18.71 -24.61 -22.08
CA PRO A 521 -19.27 -23.50 -22.85
C PRO A 521 -19.16 -22.18 -22.09
N ASP A 522 -18.00 -21.54 -22.22
CA ASP A 522 -17.65 -20.27 -21.57
C ASP A 522 -18.59 -19.14 -22.05
N ALA A 523 -19.08 -18.35 -21.10
CA ALA A 523 -19.93 -17.18 -21.36
C ALA A 523 -19.24 -16.18 -22.31
N VAL A 524 -17.91 -16.11 -22.27
CA VAL A 524 -17.10 -15.27 -23.16
C VAL A 524 -17.20 -15.73 -24.62
N ALA A 525 -17.20 -17.05 -24.88
CA ALA A 525 -17.37 -17.57 -26.25
C ALA A 525 -18.77 -17.26 -26.80
N ARG A 526 -19.80 -17.35 -25.95
CA ARG A 526 -21.17 -16.94 -26.31
C ARG A 526 -21.25 -15.44 -26.59
N ASP A 527 -20.57 -14.60 -25.82
CA ASP A 527 -20.55 -13.16 -26.06
C ASP A 527 -19.79 -12.79 -27.34
N LEU A 528 -18.67 -13.47 -27.62
CA LEU A 528 -17.93 -13.32 -28.89
C LEU A 528 -18.78 -13.74 -30.10
N GLN A 529 -19.53 -14.84 -30.00
CA GLN A 529 -20.47 -15.30 -31.03
C GLN A 529 -21.63 -14.31 -31.25
N ARG A 530 -21.95 -13.46 -30.27
CA ARG A 530 -22.98 -12.42 -30.39
C ARG A 530 -22.48 -11.11 -30.99
N ILE A 531 -21.17 -10.94 -31.18
CA ILE A 531 -20.60 -9.72 -31.77
C ILE A 531 -21.19 -9.45 -33.17
N PRO A 532 -21.29 -10.41 -34.10
CA PRO A 532 -21.90 -10.17 -35.40
C PRO A 532 -23.35 -9.67 -35.31
N ASP A 533 -24.15 -10.26 -34.42
CA ASP A 533 -25.54 -9.87 -34.18
C ASP A 533 -25.65 -8.45 -33.60
N VAL A 534 -24.81 -8.12 -32.62
CA VAL A 534 -24.78 -6.79 -31.99
C VAL A 534 -24.36 -5.74 -33.01
N LEU A 535 -23.30 -6.02 -33.80
CA LEU A 535 -22.87 -5.14 -34.90
C LEU A 535 -23.94 -5.02 -35.99
N GLY A 536 -24.67 -6.08 -36.29
CA GLY A 536 -25.82 -6.08 -37.20
C GLY A 536 -26.94 -5.16 -36.71
N ARG A 537 -27.28 -5.22 -35.42
CA ARG A 537 -28.29 -4.35 -34.79
C ARG A 537 -27.85 -2.89 -34.72
N ILE A 538 -26.57 -2.62 -34.44
CA ILE A 538 -26.01 -1.27 -34.50
C ILE A 538 -26.11 -0.73 -35.92
N THR A 539 -25.70 -1.52 -36.92
CA THR A 539 -25.74 -1.14 -38.34
C THR A 539 -27.17 -0.90 -38.83
N SER A 540 -28.14 -1.71 -38.41
CA SER A 540 -29.55 -1.54 -38.80
C SER A 540 -30.16 -0.30 -38.14
N LYS A 541 -29.94 -0.08 -36.84
CA LYS A 541 -30.39 1.14 -36.14
C LYS A 541 -29.75 2.40 -36.71
N TRP A 542 -28.47 2.33 -37.09
CA TRP A 542 -27.78 3.43 -37.74
C TRP A 542 -28.35 3.70 -39.13
N ARG A 543 -28.68 2.68 -39.93
CA ARG A 543 -29.34 2.89 -41.24
C ARG A 543 -30.69 3.60 -41.15
N VAL A 544 -31.46 3.39 -40.08
CA VAL A 544 -32.79 4.00 -39.90
C VAL A 544 -32.71 5.47 -39.46
N GLY A 545 -31.61 5.90 -38.83
CA GLY A 545 -31.43 7.27 -38.34
C GLY A 545 -30.60 8.20 -39.24
N LEU A 546 -29.99 7.72 -40.33
CA LEU A 546 -28.86 8.39 -41.00
C LEU A 546 -29.07 8.75 -42.48
N SER A 547 -30.29 9.16 -42.88
CA SER A 547 -30.45 9.92 -44.14
C SER A 547 -29.82 11.32 -44.09
N ALA A 548 -29.28 11.76 -42.94
CA ALA A 548 -28.86 13.15 -42.71
C ALA A 548 -27.36 13.40 -42.46
N ILE A 549 -26.48 12.40 -42.31
CA ILE A 549 -25.06 12.67 -41.93
C ILE A 549 -24.06 11.90 -42.80
N GLY A 550 -23.50 12.58 -43.79
CA GLY A 550 -22.34 12.12 -44.55
C GLY A 550 -21.05 12.33 -43.75
N SER A 551 -20.45 11.26 -43.21
CA SER A 551 -19.11 11.36 -42.62
C SER A 551 -18.24 10.13 -42.88
N LYS A 552 -16.92 10.33 -42.97
CA LYS A 552 -15.88 9.31 -43.18
C LYS A 552 -16.03 8.08 -42.25
N ASN A 553 -16.60 8.27 -41.06
CA ASN A 553 -16.79 7.20 -40.07
C ASN A 553 -17.72 6.09 -40.59
N LEU A 554 -18.72 6.43 -41.40
CA LEU A 554 -19.61 5.45 -42.05
C LEU A 554 -18.87 4.58 -43.07
N ARG A 555 -17.98 5.19 -43.87
CA ARG A 555 -17.13 4.44 -44.82
C ARG A 555 -16.17 3.51 -44.08
N THR A 556 -15.62 3.95 -42.95
CA THR A 556 -14.74 3.12 -42.11
C THR A 556 -15.50 1.96 -41.47
N ALA A 557 -16.67 2.21 -40.88
CA ALA A 557 -17.51 1.17 -40.29
C ALA A 557 -17.99 0.15 -41.33
N ALA A 558 -18.41 0.61 -42.51
CA ALA A 558 -18.81 -0.26 -43.61
C ALA A 558 -17.65 -1.12 -44.13
N LYS A 559 -16.45 -0.54 -44.28
CA LYS A 559 -15.23 -1.29 -44.68
C LYS A 559 -14.83 -2.33 -43.63
N PHE A 560 -14.90 -1.98 -42.35
CA PHE A 560 -14.62 -2.92 -41.26
C PHE A 560 -15.62 -4.08 -41.25
N SER A 561 -16.92 -3.77 -41.35
CA SER A 561 -17.98 -4.79 -41.36
C SER A 561 -17.91 -5.71 -42.58
N ALA A 562 -17.54 -5.19 -43.76
CA ALA A 562 -17.33 -5.99 -44.97
C ALA A 562 -16.13 -6.93 -44.83
N LYS A 563 -14.99 -6.45 -44.33
CA LYS A 563 -13.81 -7.30 -44.09
C LYS A 563 -14.05 -8.37 -43.04
N LEU A 564 -14.86 -8.06 -42.02
CA LEU A 564 -15.22 -9.02 -40.99
C LEU A 564 -16.05 -10.17 -41.58
N ARG A 565 -17.01 -9.88 -42.47
CA ARG A 565 -17.79 -10.93 -43.16
C ARG A 565 -16.94 -11.74 -44.12
N GLU A 566 -16.10 -11.10 -44.91
CA GLU A 566 -15.17 -11.78 -45.83
C GLU A 566 -14.26 -12.76 -45.07
N ALA A 567 -13.77 -12.37 -43.89
CA ALA A 567 -12.98 -13.25 -43.03
C ALA A 567 -13.78 -14.44 -42.46
N MET A 568 -15.09 -14.28 -42.24
CA MET A 568 -15.97 -15.35 -41.76
C MET A 568 -16.42 -16.29 -42.89
N ASP A 569 -16.65 -15.79 -44.10
CA ASP A 569 -17.11 -16.58 -45.25
C ASP A 569 -15.99 -17.47 -45.84
N HIS A 570 -14.72 -17.16 -45.58
CA HIS A 570 -13.57 -17.98 -45.99
C HIS A 570 -13.22 -19.12 -45.03
N ASP A 571 -13.95 -19.29 -43.92
CA ASP A 571 -13.81 -20.47 -43.04
C ASP A 571 -15.19 -20.91 -42.49
N PRO A 572 -15.95 -21.75 -43.22
CA PRO A 572 -17.28 -22.19 -42.78
C PRO A 572 -17.26 -23.12 -41.56
N LYS A 573 -16.09 -23.36 -40.95
CA LYS A 573 -15.93 -24.05 -39.65
C LYS A 573 -15.29 -23.16 -38.56
N GLY A 574 -15.40 -21.83 -38.67
CA GLY A 574 -14.89 -20.88 -37.66
C GLY A 574 -15.75 -19.65 -37.46
#